data_AF-A0AB34Z6S0-F1
#
_entry.id   AF-A0AB34Z6S0-F1
#
_cell.length_a   1.000
_cell.length_b   1.000
_cell.length_c   1.000
_cell.angle_alpha   90.00
_cell.angle_beta   90.00
_cell.angle_gamma   90.00
#
_symmetry.space_group_name_H-M   'P 1'
#
loop_
_entity.id
_entity.type
_entity.pdbx_description
1 polymer ?
#
loop_
_entity_poly.entity_id
_entity_poly.type
_entity_poly.pdbx_seq_one_letter_code
_entity_poly.pdbx_strand_id
1 'polypeptide(L)'
;MKYYIIICMFIFLFLNACSLDFDTKHKDIKSPSNKKSKPSTEEGPGREELKPDTEEGLNKEIKNKLLNGLKNLIETANTHKEKYIKRMEEEPSDQYGMPFNGLNWGPGTEDISSNTVRSINYRRYTYTLLSDIDTKELKEFANILTLATAYSMYNLFSSLGVDLDIVTNRLYPKKDTLDKLDTSDLQKLKNSLEKILSIIKNISEMSKQLLLDYQNDTNLIKTDVNKLKSHVSALYNQFKEKAEESDKLQKTVISLIKTL
;
A
#
# COMPACT_ATOMS: atom_id res chain seq x y z
N MET A 1 -23.53 -29.91 7.05
CA MET A 1 -22.73 -29.24 5.99
C MET A 1 -23.54 -28.15 5.26
N LYS A 2 -24.05 -27.13 5.95
CA LYS A 2 -24.67 -25.94 5.30
C LYS A 2 -24.31 -24.59 5.95
N TYR A 3 -23.56 -24.60 7.06
CA TYR A 3 -23.24 -23.37 7.83
C TYR A 3 -21.77 -22.90 7.71
N TYR A 4 -20.88 -23.69 7.09
CA TYR A 4 -19.46 -23.34 6.97
C TYR A 4 -19.13 -22.46 5.74
N ILE A 5 -20.02 -22.39 4.74
CA ILE A 5 -19.83 -21.51 3.58
C ILE A 5 -20.17 -20.04 3.93
N ILE A 6 -21.04 -19.81 4.92
CA ILE A 6 -21.50 -18.47 5.29
C ILE A 6 -20.40 -17.71 6.06
N ILE A 7 -19.61 -18.38 6.90
CA ILE A 7 -18.58 -17.73 7.71
C ILE A 7 -17.40 -17.22 6.85
N CYS A 8 -17.08 -17.90 5.74
CA CYS A 8 -16.05 -17.42 4.82
C CYS A 8 -16.48 -16.14 4.09
N MET A 9 -17.76 -15.96 3.75
CA MET A 9 -18.24 -14.72 3.10
C MET A 9 -18.30 -13.51 4.05
N PHE A 10 -18.43 -13.71 5.37
CA PHE A 10 -18.50 -12.58 6.31
C PHE A 10 -17.14 -11.89 6.51
N ILE A 11 -16.02 -12.59 6.37
CA ILE A 11 -14.68 -11.96 6.42
C ILE A 11 -14.41 -11.13 5.15
N PHE A 12 -15.00 -11.48 4.01
CA PHE A 12 -14.86 -10.73 2.75
C PHE A 12 -15.64 -9.41 2.69
N LEU A 13 -16.62 -9.17 3.56
CA LEU A 13 -17.47 -7.96 3.49
C LEU A 13 -17.00 -6.81 4.39
N PHE A 14 -16.18 -7.06 5.42
CA PHE A 14 -15.75 -6.00 6.35
C PHE A 14 -14.51 -5.22 5.91
N LEU A 15 -13.84 -5.60 4.82
CA LEU A 15 -12.67 -4.89 4.28
C LEU A 15 -13.00 -3.89 3.16
N ASN A 16 -14.28 -3.77 2.76
CA ASN A 16 -14.74 -2.76 1.78
C ASN A 16 -15.51 -1.59 2.40
N ALA A 17 -15.69 -1.55 3.72
CA ALA A 17 -16.39 -0.45 4.39
C ALA A 17 -15.42 0.61 4.93
N CYS A 18 -14.66 1.23 4.04
CA CYS A 18 -14.05 2.55 4.22
C CYS A 18 -13.84 3.23 2.86
N SER A 19 -14.85 3.19 1.98
CA SER A 19 -15.07 4.27 1.03
C SER A 19 -16.03 5.24 1.69
N LEU A 20 -15.52 6.41 2.08
CA LEU A 20 -16.38 7.54 2.44
C LEU A 20 -17.09 7.98 1.15
N ASP A 21 -18.30 7.47 0.94
CA ASP A 21 -19.23 7.98 -0.05
C ASP A 21 -19.69 9.36 0.44
N PHE A 22 -19.15 10.43 -0.14
CA PHE A 22 -19.74 11.76 0.00
C PHE A 22 -20.90 11.86 -0.98
N ASP A 23 -22.03 11.30 -0.57
CA ASP A 23 -23.28 11.43 -1.31
C ASP A 23 -23.90 12.80 -1.00
N THR A 24 -23.91 13.67 -2.00
CA THR A 24 -24.52 15.00 -2.02
C THR A 24 -26.02 14.92 -1.71
N LYS A 25 -26.42 15.25 -0.47
CA LYS A 25 -27.78 15.69 -0.18
C LYS A 25 -27.81 17.21 -0.08
N HIS A 26 -28.07 17.85 -1.21
CA HIS A 26 -28.66 19.19 -1.22
C HIS A 26 -29.97 19.15 -0.41
N LYS A 27 -29.94 19.75 0.79
CA LYS A 27 -31.15 20.14 1.50
C LYS A 27 -31.45 21.57 1.12
N ASP A 28 -32.53 21.76 0.38
CA ASP A 28 -33.18 23.05 0.16
C ASP A 28 -33.44 23.73 1.51
N ILE A 29 -32.67 24.78 1.82
CA ILE A 29 -33.01 25.72 2.90
C ILE A 29 -33.61 26.95 2.24
N LYS A 30 -34.94 27.03 2.32
CA LYS A 30 -35.72 28.23 2.05
C LYS A 30 -35.18 29.40 2.90
N SER A 31 -34.84 30.50 2.25
CA SER A 31 -34.57 31.80 2.89
C SER A 31 -35.79 32.32 3.66
N PRO A 32 -35.63 32.88 4.87
CA PRO A 32 -36.54 33.88 5.40
C PRO A 32 -36.13 35.27 4.93
N SER A 33 -37.13 36.04 4.55
CA SER A 33 -37.01 37.39 4.01
C SER A 33 -36.63 38.43 5.07
N ASN A 34 -35.88 39.42 4.60
CA ASN A 34 -35.39 40.57 5.34
C ASN A 34 -36.51 41.61 5.55
N LYS A 35 -36.70 42.10 6.78
CA LYS A 35 -37.40 43.37 7.06
C LYS A 35 -36.64 44.20 8.12
N LYS A 36 -35.91 45.19 7.60
CA LYS A 36 -35.68 46.58 8.06
C LYS A 36 -35.17 46.89 9.50
N SER A 37 -33.94 47.47 9.54
CA SER A 37 -33.46 48.72 10.23
C SER A 37 -33.84 48.99 11.71
N LYS A 38 -33.00 49.48 12.64
CA LYS A 38 -31.84 50.43 12.66
C LYS A 38 -31.15 50.37 14.09
N PRO A 39 -30.16 51.20 14.51
CA PRO A 39 -28.87 50.74 15.06
C PRO A 39 -28.58 51.10 16.54
N SER A 40 -27.54 50.50 17.14
CA SER A 40 -26.76 51.14 18.22
C SER A 40 -25.36 50.53 18.34
N THR A 41 -24.44 51.43 18.65
CA THR A 41 -22.97 51.40 18.67
C THR A 41 -22.41 50.57 19.82
N GLU A 42 -21.30 49.85 19.61
CA GLU A 42 -20.08 49.93 20.44
C GLU A 42 -18.95 49.07 19.85
N GLU A 43 -17.79 49.69 19.73
CA GLU A 43 -16.55 49.12 19.21
C GLU A 43 -15.90 48.17 20.25
N GLY A 44 -15.38 47.04 19.77
CA GLY A 44 -14.49 46.16 20.51
C GLY A 44 -13.47 45.53 19.55
N PRO A 45 -12.16 45.59 19.83
CA PRO A 45 -11.13 45.20 18.87
C PRO A 45 -10.80 43.70 18.96
N GLY A 46 -10.50 43.11 17.80
CA GLY A 46 -9.53 42.02 17.71
C GLY A 46 -10.07 40.59 17.77
N ARG A 47 -10.37 40.06 16.59
CA ARG A 47 -9.66 38.91 15.97
C ARG A 47 -10.38 38.59 14.66
N GLU A 48 -9.93 39.18 13.57
CA GLU A 48 -10.19 38.61 12.25
C GLU A 48 -9.42 37.29 12.14
N GLU A 49 -10.05 36.21 12.56
CA GLU A 49 -9.80 34.94 11.89
C GLU A 49 -10.32 35.12 10.46
N LEU A 50 -9.39 35.38 9.55
CA LEU A 50 -9.60 35.38 8.10
C LEU A 50 -10.15 34.00 7.69
N LYS A 51 -11.48 33.85 7.75
CA LYS A 51 -12.18 32.79 7.03
C LYS A 51 -12.09 33.10 5.54
N PRO A 52 -11.73 32.11 4.70
CA PRO A 52 -11.68 32.33 3.27
C PRO A 52 -13.11 32.42 2.72
N ASP A 53 -13.70 33.61 2.72
CA ASP A 53 -15.05 33.87 2.19
C ASP A 53 -15.11 33.92 0.65
N THR A 54 -14.04 33.50 -0.04
CA THR A 54 -13.95 33.41 -1.50
C THR A 54 -13.61 31.99 -1.94
N GLU A 55 -14.25 31.53 -3.01
CA GLU A 55 -14.04 30.20 -3.62
C GLU A 55 -12.56 29.90 -3.91
N GLU A 56 -11.78 30.93 -4.27
CA GLU A 56 -10.34 30.86 -4.50
C GLU A 56 -9.55 30.56 -3.22
N GLY A 57 -9.93 31.13 -2.09
CA GLY A 57 -9.34 30.86 -0.79
C GLY A 57 -9.59 29.42 -0.32
N LEU A 58 -10.82 28.93 -0.49
CA LEU A 58 -11.19 27.55 -0.18
C LEU A 58 -10.42 26.54 -1.06
N ASN A 59 -10.29 26.82 -2.36
CA ASN A 59 -9.54 25.99 -3.30
C ASN A 59 -8.05 25.92 -2.94
N LYS A 60 -7.46 27.03 -2.49
CA LYS A 60 -6.07 27.07 -2.02
C LYS A 60 -5.87 26.26 -0.74
N GLU A 61 -6.81 26.33 0.21
CA GLU A 61 -6.76 25.54 1.45
C GLU A 61 -6.86 24.04 1.17
N ILE A 62 -7.80 23.63 0.30
CA ILE A 62 -7.96 22.24 -0.14
C ILE A 62 -6.66 21.72 -0.78
N LYS A 63 -6.07 22.50 -1.69
CA LYS A 63 -4.81 22.13 -2.36
C LYS A 63 -3.65 21.98 -1.37
N ASN A 64 -3.53 22.89 -0.40
CA ASN A 64 -2.48 22.82 0.62
C ASN A 64 -2.62 21.59 1.52
N LYS A 65 -3.85 21.27 1.95
CA LYS A 65 -4.12 20.05 2.73
C LYS A 65 -3.75 18.79 1.95
N LEU A 66 -4.07 18.77 0.65
CA LEU A 66 -3.74 17.66 -0.24
C LEU A 66 -2.23 17.48 -0.43
N LEU A 67 -1.49 18.58 -0.63
CA LEU A 67 -0.03 18.59 -0.72
C LEU A 67 0.63 18.07 0.56
N ASN A 68 0.18 18.54 1.73
CA ASN A 68 0.72 18.06 3.01
C ASN A 68 0.45 16.57 3.22
N GLY A 69 -0.76 16.10 2.88
CA GLY A 69 -1.09 14.67 2.91
C GLY A 69 -0.17 13.85 2.00
N LEU A 70 0.07 14.31 0.77
CA LEU A 70 0.98 13.68 -0.18
C LEU A 70 2.42 13.62 0.33
N LYS A 71 2.96 14.73 0.85
CA LYS A 71 4.32 14.77 1.40
C LYS A 71 4.48 13.74 2.52
N ASN A 72 3.52 13.65 3.43
CA ASN A 72 3.54 12.66 4.51
C ASN A 72 3.51 11.22 4.00
N LEU A 73 2.71 10.92 2.97
CA LEU A 73 2.67 9.60 2.35
C LEU A 73 3.99 9.25 1.66
N ILE A 74 4.61 10.20 0.96
CA ILE A 74 5.91 10.03 0.29
C ILE A 74 7.02 9.79 1.33
N GLU A 75 7.03 10.53 2.43
CA GLU A 75 7.98 10.30 3.53
C GLU A 75 7.78 8.94 4.19
N THR A 76 6.52 8.52 4.38
CA THR A 76 6.20 7.19 4.93
C THR A 76 6.70 6.08 4.01
N ALA A 77 6.42 6.19 2.69
CA ALA A 77 6.88 5.23 1.69
C ALA A 77 8.42 5.15 1.64
N ASN A 78 9.09 6.31 1.66
CA ASN A 78 10.55 6.36 1.65
C ASN A 78 11.15 5.79 2.93
N THR A 79 10.58 6.09 4.10
CA THR A 79 11.03 5.51 5.38
C THR A 79 10.91 3.99 5.37
N HIS A 80 9.81 3.45 4.84
CA HIS A 80 9.65 2.01 4.67
C HIS A 80 10.71 1.44 3.74
N LYS A 81 10.95 2.03 2.56
CA LYS A 81 12.00 1.62 1.62
C LYS A 81 13.39 1.63 2.29
N GLU A 82 13.78 2.72 2.95
CA GLU A 82 15.09 2.89 3.58
C GLU A 82 15.33 1.87 4.70
N LYS A 83 14.29 1.51 5.46
CA LYS A 83 14.36 0.42 6.46
C LYS A 83 14.84 -0.89 5.83
N TYR A 84 14.35 -1.25 4.65
CA TYR A 84 14.73 -2.49 3.97
C TYR A 84 16.03 -2.39 3.18
N ILE A 85 16.44 -1.19 2.77
CA ILE A 85 17.81 -0.94 2.29
C ILE A 85 18.82 -1.27 3.40
N LYS A 86 18.63 -0.69 4.59
CA LYS A 86 19.50 -0.95 5.75
C LYS A 86 19.49 -2.42 6.15
N ARG A 87 18.34 -3.09 6.09
CA ARG A 87 18.24 -4.53 6.37
C ARG A 87 19.15 -5.38 5.48
N MET A 88 19.46 -4.94 4.25
CA MET A 88 20.38 -5.67 3.39
C MET A 88 21.84 -5.61 3.87
N GLU A 89 22.21 -4.59 4.65
CA GLU A 89 23.55 -4.48 5.25
C GLU A 89 23.77 -5.55 6.35
N GLU A 90 22.67 -5.99 6.97
CA GLU A 90 22.65 -6.98 8.06
C GLU A 90 22.15 -8.37 7.59
N GLU A 91 22.00 -8.58 6.29
CA GLU A 91 21.53 -9.85 5.74
C GLU A 91 22.52 -10.98 6.10
N PRO A 92 22.08 -12.03 6.84
CA PRO A 92 22.96 -13.13 7.18
C PRO A 92 23.31 -13.95 5.94
N SER A 93 24.39 -14.73 6.00
CA SER A 93 24.86 -15.54 4.87
C SER A 93 23.83 -16.55 4.36
N ASP A 94 22.91 -17.00 5.22
CA ASP A 94 21.82 -17.91 4.87
C ASP A 94 20.55 -17.18 4.41
N GLN A 95 20.59 -15.85 4.29
CA GLN A 95 19.51 -15.00 3.79
C GLN A 95 18.20 -15.21 4.54
N TYR A 96 18.30 -15.37 5.87
CA TYR A 96 17.20 -15.67 6.79
C TYR A 96 16.52 -17.03 6.52
N GLY A 97 17.24 -17.96 5.88
CA GLY A 97 16.73 -19.29 5.50
C GLY A 97 15.80 -19.28 4.29
N MET A 98 15.81 -18.21 3.49
CA MET A 98 15.01 -18.09 2.27
C MET A 98 15.60 -18.92 1.13
N PRO A 99 14.78 -19.51 0.23
CA PRO A 99 15.23 -20.48 -0.77
C PRO A 99 15.79 -19.80 -2.03
N PHE A 100 16.47 -18.65 -1.90
CA PHE A 100 16.94 -17.86 -3.04
C PHE A 100 18.05 -18.53 -3.85
N ASN A 101 18.74 -19.52 -3.28
CA ASN A 101 19.71 -20.37 -4.00
C ASN A 101 19.03 -21.41 -4.92
N GLY A 102 17.73 -21.65 -4.75
CA GLY A 102 16.93 -22.51 -5.63
C GLY A 102 16.20 -21.75 -6.74
N LEU A 103 16.37 -20.43 -6.82
CA LEU A 103 15.73 -19.55 -7.79
C LEU A 103 16.82 -18.86 -8.63
N ASN A 104 16.62 -18.75 -9.94
CA ASN A 104 17.54 -18.06 -10.86
C ASN A 104 16.78 -17.19 -11.87
N TRP A 105 17.51 -16.37 -12.61
CA TRP A 105 16.94 -15.47 -13.65
C TRP A 105 16.64 -16.18 -14.98
N GLY A 106 16.70 -17.52 -15.02
CA GLY A 106 16.57 -18.34 -16.21
C GLY A 106 17.80 -19.23 -16.46
N PRO A 107 17.74 -20.10 -17.49
CA PRO A 107 18.83 -21.02 -17.79
C PRO A 107 20.17 -20.32 -18.00
N GLY A 108 21.21 -20.80 -17.31
CA GLY A 108 22.58 -20.27 -17.42
C GLY A 108 22.82 -18.92 -16.76
N THR A 109 21.88 -18.44 -15.94
CA THR A 109 22.02 -17.20 -15.16
C THR A 109 22.38 -17.49 -13.71
N GLU A 110 22.79 -16.46 -12.97
CA GLU A 110 23.07 -16.59 -11.54
C GLU A 110 21.80 -16.78 -10.70
N ASP A 111 21.98 -17.31 -9.50
CA ASP A 111 20.90 -17.47 -8.54
C ASP A 111 20.47 -16.12 -7.94
N ILE A 112 19.23 -16.06 -7.46
CA ILE A 112 18.69 -14.93 -6.69
C ILE A 112 19.47 -14.73 -5.38
N SER A 113 20.13 -15.78 -4.87
CA SER A 113 21.03 -15.67 -3.70
C SER A 113 22.34 -14.95 -3.99
N SER A 114 22.71 -14.77 -5.27
CA SER A 114 23.99 -14.17 -5.65
C SER A 114 24.11 -12.70 -5.23
N ASN A 115 25.34 -12.19 -5.13
CA ASN A 115 25.65 -10.80 -4.80
C ASN A 115 25.71 -9.88 -6.04
N THR A 116 24.82 -10.12 -7.02
CA THR A 116 24.63 -9.18 -8.14
C THR A 116 23.61 -8.11 -7.74
N VAL A 117 23.70 -6.92 -8.33
CA VAL A 117 22.79 -5.80 -8.02
C VAL A 117 21.32 -6.21 -8.19
N ARG A 118 21.00 -6.95 -9.25
CA ARG A 118 19.62 -7.40 -9.50
C ARG A 118 19.16 -8.45 -8.48
N SER A 119 20.01 -9.39 -8.09
CA SER A 119 19.68 -10.41 -7.09
C SER A 119 19.50 -9.80 -5.70
N ILE A 120 20.38 -8.88 -5.29
CA ILE A 120 20.24 -8.09 -4.05
C ILE A 120 18.92 -7.31 -4.04
N ASN A 121 18.60 -6.63 -5.15
CA ASN A 121 17.35 -5.90 -5.29
C ASN A 121 16.13 -6.80 -5.18
N TYR A 122 16.13 -7.96 -5.84
CA TYR A 122 15.04 -8.94 -5.75
C TYR A 122 14.78 -9.37 -4.29
N ARG A 123 15.84 -9.70 -3.54
CA ARG A 123 15.73 -10.09 -2.13
C ARG A 123 15.21 -8.94 -1.28
N ARG A 124 15.76 -7.74 -1.45
CA ARG A 124 15.29 -6.51 -0.80
C ARG A 124 13.80 -6.29 -1.02
N TYR A 125 13.33 -6.35 -2.27
CA TYR A 125 11.92 -6.18 -2.61
C TYR A 125 11.04 -7.23 -1.95
N THR A 126 11.51 -8.48 -1.92
CA THR A 126 10.82 -9.56 -1.21
C THR A 126 10.70 -9.25 0.28
N TYR A 127 11.78 -8.82 0.93
CA TYR A 127 11.74 -8.46 2.36
C TYR A 127 10.88 -7.24 2.66
N THR A 128 10.85 -6.24 1.76
CA THR A 128 9.96 -5.09 1.87
C THR A 128 8.49 -5.49 1.91
N LEU A 129 8.12 -6.54 1.17
CA LEU A 129 6.74 -7.05 1.10
C LEU A 129 6.39 -7.98 2.25
N LEU A 130 7.36 -8.73 2.77
CA LEU A 130 7.19 -9.60 3.93
C LEU A 130 7.43 -8.85 5.25
N SER A 131 7.04 -7.57 5.30
CA SER A 131 7.44 -6.65 6.35
C SER A 131 6.89 -6.97 7.75
N ASP A 132 5.73 -7.64 7.81
CA ASP A 132 5.06 -8.04 9.05
C ASP A 132 5.51 -9.41 9.57
N ILE A 133 6.38 -10.11 8.84
CA ILE A 133 6.98 -11.37 9.29
C ILE A 133 8.32 -11.06 9.97
N ASP A 134 8.50 -11.52 11.20
CA ASP A 134 9.78 -11.41 11.89
C ASP A 134 10.85 -12.17 11.09
N THR A 135 12.04 -11.61 10.98
CA THR A 135 13.16 -12.24 10.26
C THR A 135 13.46 -13.65 10.76
N LYS A 136 13.24 -13.94 12.04
CA LYS A 136 13.43 -15.28 12.61
C LYS A 136 12.40 -16.31 12.13
N GLU A 137 11.24 -15.84 11.62
CA GLU A 137 10.14 -16.66 11.13
C GLU A 137 10.16 -16.81 9.60
N LEU A 138 11.01 -16.06 8.88
CA LEU A 138 11.09 -16.12 7.41
C LEU A 138 11.43 -17.52 6.90
N LYS A 139 12.30 -18.26 7.59
CA LYS A 139 12.60 -19.67 7.26
C LYS A 139 11.36 -20.57 7.34
N GLU A 140 10.52 -20.38 8.36
CA GLU A 140 9.29 -21.16 8.50
C GLU A 140 8.30 -20.79 7.39
N PHE A 141 8.12 -19.50 7.13
CA PHE A 141 7.30 -19.02 6.01
C PHE A 141 7.77 -19.57 4.66
N ALA A 142 9.07 -19.57 4.42
CA ALA A 142 9.66 -20.15 3.21
C ALA A 142 9.40 -21.66 3.06
N ASN A 143 9.47 -22.41 4.17
CA ASN A 143 9.15 -23.83 4.18
C ASN A 143 7.68 -24.08 3.86
N ILE A 144 6.75 -23.24 4.34
CA ILE A 144 5.32 -23.33 4.01
C ILE A 144 5.12 -23.19 2.50
N LEU A 145 5.71 -22.18 1.87
CA LEU A 145 5.60 -21.98 0.42
C LEU A 145 6.24 -23.11 -0.38
N THR A 146 7.34 -23.68 0.13
CA THR A 146 8.01 -24.85 -0.46
C THR A 146 7.11 -26.08 -0.44
N LEU A 147 6.49 -26.38 0.71
CA LEU A 147 5.53 -27.48 0.86
C LEU A 147 4.29 -27.29 -0.04
N ALA A 148 3.84 -26.04 -0.18
CA ALA A 148 2.77 -25.66 -1.06
C ALA A 148 3.17 -25.64 -2.55
N THR A 149 4.45 -25.88 -2.88
CA THR A 149 5.01 -25.80 -4.23
C THR A 149 4.77 -24.44 -4.91
N ALA A 150 4.76 -23.35 -4.12
CA ALA A 150 4.29 -22.02 -4.51
C ALA A 150 5.43 -21.01 -4.73
N TYR A 151 6.53 -21.42 -5.38
CA TYR A 151 7.69 -20.55 -5.63
C TYR A 151 7.36 -19.27 -6.41
N SER A 152 6.30 -19.28 -7.23
CA SER A 152 5.83 -18.10 -7.97
C SER A 152 5.39 -16.94 -7.06
N MET A 153 5.11 -17.19 -5.77
CA MET A 153 4.81 -16.14 -4.79
C MET A 153 5.97 -15.13 -4.65
N TYR A 154 7.22 -15.59 -4.69
CA TYR A 154 8.37 -14.70 -4.56
C TYR A 154 8.46 -13.69 -5.70
N ASN A 155 8.04 -14.08 -6.91
CA ASN A 155 7.98 -13.15 -8.04
C ASN A 155 6.93 -12.06 -7.82
N LEU A 156 5.79 -12.40 -7.22
CA LEU A 156 4.77 -11.40 -6.86
C LEU A 156 5.29 -10.44 -5.79
N PHE A 157 5.93 -10.97 -4.73
CA PHE A 157 6.52 -10.14 -3.68
C PHE A 157 7.57 -9.19 -4.24
N SER A 158 8.51 -9.71 -5.05
CA SER A 158 9.52 -8.86 -5.67
C SER A 158 8.91 -7.84 -6.64
N SER A 159 7.91 -8.21 -7.44
CA SER A 159 7.26 -7.29 -8.40
C SER A 159 6.58 -6.12 -7.69
N LEU A 160 5.83 -6.38 -6.63
CA LEU A 160 5.21 -5.33 -5.83
C LEU A 160 6.25 -4.43 -5.14
N GLY A 161 7.38 -5.01 -4.71
CA GLY A 161 8.47 -4.24 -4.12
C GLY A 161 9.14 -3.33 -5.16
N VAL A 162 9.24 -3.78 -6.42
CA VAL A 162 9.68 -2.94 -7.55
C VAL A 162 8.74 -1.76 -7.73
N ASP A 163 7.41 -1.97 -7.72
CA ASP A 163 6.44 -0.88 -7.89
C ASP A 163 6.61 0.21 -6.84
N LEU A 164 6.74 -0.17 -5.57
CA LEU A 164 6.98 0.76 -4.48
C LEU A 164 8.30 1.52 -4.65
N ASP A 165 9.37 0.82 -5.00
CA ASP A 165 10.70 1.41 -5.17
C ASP A 165 10.69 2.43 -6.32
N ILE A 166 10.08 2.08 -7.46
CA ILE A 166 9.91 2.96 -8.60
C ILE A 166 9.14 4.23 -8.21
N VAL A 167 7.95 4.07 -7.60
CA VAL A 167 7.11 5.19 -7.21
C VAL A 167 7.83 6.10 -6.22
N THR A 168 8.46 5.52 -5.20
CA THR A 168 9.17 6.27 -4.16
C THR A 168 10.38 7.01 -4.74
N ASN A 169 11.20 6.35 -5.57
CA ASN A 169 12.38 6.95 -6.19
C ASN A 169 12.02 8.11 -7.14
N ARG A 170 10.82 8.08 -7.74
CA ARG A 170 10.35 9.16 -8.60
C ARG A 170 9.71 10.31 -7.82
N LEU A 171 8.96 10.01 -6.76
CA LEU A 171 8.23 11.02 -5.98
C LEU A 171 9.11 11.72 -4.95
N TYR A 172 9.97 10.99 -4.25
CA TYR A 172 10.74 11.54 -3.12
C TYR A 172 11.55 12.79 -3.49
N PRO A 173 12.29 12.83 -4.62
CA PRO A 173 13.04 14.03 -5.01
C PRO A 173 12.15 15.20 -5.46
N LYS A 174 10.88 14.94 -5.79
CA LYS A 174 9.94 15.92 -6.35
C LYS A 174 8.90 16.41 -5.35
N LYS A 175 8.90 15.89 -4.12
CA LYS A 175 7.86 16.14 -3.09
C LYS A 175 7.61 17.63 -2.82
N ASP A 176 8.63 18.47 -2.97
CA ASP A 176 8.54 19.92 -2.73
C ASP A 176 8.13 20.73 -3.97
N THR A 177 7.96 20.08 -5.12
CA THR A 177 7.54 20.70 -6.39
C THR A 177 6.15 20.27 -6.86
N LEU A 178 5.43 19.49 -6.05
CA LEU A 178 4.11 18.97 -6.37
C LEU A 178 3.05 20.07 -6.49
N ASP A 179 3.29 21.26 -5.93
CA ASP A 179 2.40 22.42 -6.01
C ASP A 179 2.14 22.90 -7.45
N LYS A 180 3.01 22.52 -8.39
CA LYS A 180 2.87 22.78 -9.83
C LYS A 180 1.78 21.94 -10.49
N LEU A 181 1.39 20.81 -9.91
CA LEU A 181 0.28 20.00 -10.41
C LEU A 181 -1.06 20.69 -10.12
N ASP A 182 -2.05 20.46 -10.97
CA ASP A 182 -3.42 20.86 -10.66
C ASP A 182 -4.01 20.00 -9.53
N THR A 183 -5.11 20.47 -8.93
CA THR A 183 -5.74 19.79 -7.78
C THR A 183 -6.28 18.39 -8.13
N SER A 184 -6.74 18.17 -9.37
CA SER A 184 -7.26 16.88 -9.81
C SER A 184 -6.14 15.85 -9.92
N ASP A 185 -5.01 16.24 -10.50
CA ASP A 185 -3.83 15.39 -10.64
C ASP A 185 -3.16 15.11 -9.30
N LEU A 186 -3.14 16.08 -8.37
CA LEU A 186 -2.74 15.83 -6.98
C LEU A 186 -3.66 14.80 -6.30
N GLN A 187 -4.98 14.89 -6.52
CA GLN A 187 -5.92 13.95 -5.90
C GLN A 187 -5.74 12.55 -6.46
N LYS A 188 -5.57 12.41 -7.79
CA LYS A 188 -5.26 11.13 -8.42
C LYS A 188 -3.94 10.56 -7.91
N LEU A 189 -2.90 11.39 -7.83
CA LEU A 189 -1.59 10.99 -7.32
C LEU A 189 -1.69 10.45 -5.89
N LYS A 190 -2.43 11.16 -5.02
CA LYS A 190 -2.66 10.75 -3.63
C LYS A 190 -3.38 9.41 -3.58
N ASN A 191 -4.50 9.28 -4.28
CA ASN A 191 -5.30 8.06 -4.30
C ASN A 191 -4.47 6.86 -4.81
N SER A 192 -3.65 7.06 -5.85
CA SER A 192 -2.79 6.01 -6.38
C SER A 192 -1.72 5.57 -5.39
N LEU A 193 -1.02 6.53 -4.75
CA LEU A 193 0.01 6.20 -3.76
C LEU A 193 -0.58 5.51 -2.53
N GLU A 194 -1.71 6.00 -2.00
CA GLU A 194 -2.41 5.36 -0.88
C GLU A 194 -2.82 3.94 -1.22
N LYS A 195 -3.31 3.71 -2.44
CA LYS A 195 -3.74 2.38 -2.86
C LYS A 195 -2.57 1.40 -3.01
N ILE A 196 -1.43 1.84 -3.57
CA ILE A 196 -0.20 1.03 -3.64
C ILE A 196 0.26 0.65 -2.23
N LEU A 197 0.34 1.62 -1.31
CA LEU A 197 0.75 1.36 0.08
C LEU A 197 -0.22 0.41 0.79
N SER A 198 -1.53 0.56 0.56
CA SER A 198 -2.54 -0.34 1.10
C SER A 198 -2.41 -1.76 0.54
N ILE A 199 -2.14 -1.92 -0.75
CA ILE A 199 -1.90 -3.25 -1.36
C ILE A 199 -0.73 -3.95 -0.67
N ILE A 200 0.39 -3.25 -0.53
CA ILE A 200 1.62 -3.77 0.10
C ILE A 200 1.35 -4.20 1.53
N LYS A 201 0.70 -3.32 2.31
CA LYS A 201 0.32 -3.62 3.70
C LYS A 201 -0.57 -4.85 3.78
N ASN A 202 -1.64 -4.91 2.98
CA ASN A 202 -2.59 -6.03 3.03
C ASN A 202 -1.91 -7.36 2.67
N ILE A 203 -1.02 -7.38 1.68
CA ILE A 203 -0.29 -8.59 1.29
C ILE A 203 0.70 -9.02 2.38
N SER A 204 1.38 -8.08 3.02
CA SER A 204 2.25 -8.33 4.16
C SER A 204 1.47 -8.96 5.33
N GLU A 205 0.31 -8.39 5.68
CA GLU A 205 -0.59 -8.90 6.72
C GLU A 205 -1.14 -10.30 6.38
N MET A 206 -1.60 -10.52 5.14
CA MET A 206 -2.09 -11.83 4.68
C MET A 206 -0.98 -12.89 4.68
N SER A 207 0.26 -12.50 4.35
CA SER A 207 1.42 -13.41 4.41
C SER A 207 1.75 -13.78 5.86
N LYS A 208 1.68 -12.82 6.79
CA LYS A 208 1.81 -13.12 8.22
C LYS A 208 0.66 -13.99 8.72
N GLN A 209 -0.56 -13.77 8.25
CA GLN A 209 -1.71 -14.61 8.60
C GLN A 209 -1.54 -16.05 8.10
N LEU A 210 -1.01 -16.28 6.90
CA LEU A 210 -0.69 -17.63 6.40
C LEU A 210 0.25 -18.37 7.36
N LEU A 211 1.29 -17.70 7.86
CA LEU A 211 2.22 -18.27 8.83
C LEU A 211 1.49 -18.66 10.13
N LEU A 212 0.65 -17.77 10.67
CA LEU A 212 -0.11 -18.03 11.89
C LEU A 212 -1.13 -19.16 11.71
N ASP A 213 -1.84 -19.18 10.59
CA ASP A 213 -2.80 -20.23 10.27
C ASP A 213 -2.10 -21.59 10.14
N TYR A 214 -0.91 -21.61 9.56
CA TYR A 214 -0.11 -22.83 9.47
C TYR A 214 0.35 -23.29 10.86
N GLN A 215 0.91 -22.39 11.68
CA GLN A 215 1.38 -22.73 13.03
C GLN A 215 0.27 -23.34 13.90
N ASN A 216 -0.97 -22.83 13.76
CA ASN A 216 -2.15 -23.27 14.51
C ASN A 216 -2.92 -24.43 13.87
N ASP A 217 -2.46 -24.95 12.73
CA ASP A 217 -3.19 -25.93 11.90
C ASP A 217 -4.63 -25.51 11.56
N THR A 218 -4.85 -24.20 11.40
CA THR A 218 -6.13 -23.63 10.99
C THR A 218 -6.54 -24.26 9.66
N ASN A 219 -7.77 -24.77 9.56
CA ASN A 219 -8.28 -25.49 8.38
C ASN A 219 -7.48 -26.75 7.99
N LEU A 220 -6.68 -27.31 8.90
CA LEU A 220 -5.82 -28.48 8.67
C LEU A 220 -4.69 -28.24 7.64
N ILE A 221 -4.24 -26.99 7.44
CA ILE A 221 -3.21 -26.69 6.43
C ILE A 221 -1.80 -27.11 6.84
N LYS A 222 -1.55 -27.45 8.12
CA LYS A 222 -0.27 -28.03 8.56
C LYS A 222 -0.25 -29.54 8.38
N THR A 223 -1.40 -30.19 8.62
CA THR A 223 -1.51 -31.65 8.59
C THR A 223 -1.93 -32.23 7.23
N ASP A 224 -2.58 -31.43 6.37
CA ASP A 224 -3.00 -31.83 5.02
C ASP A 224 -2.37 -30.94 3.94
N VAL A 225 -1.39 -31.50 3.21
CA VAL A 225 -0.66 -30.80 2.15
C VAL A 225 -1.55 -30.34 1.00
N ASN A 226 -2.65 -31.06 0.71
CA ASN A 226 -3.55 -30.65 -0.37
C ASN A 226 -4.34 -29.41 0.03
N LYS A 227 -4.76 -29.33 1.31
CA LYS A 227 -5.41 -28.12 1.84
C LYS A 227 -4.45 -26.94 1.86
N LEU A 228 -3.19 -27.15 2.24
CA LEU A 228 -2.17 -26.11 2.16
C LEU A 228 -2.03 -25.58 0.73
N LYS A 229 -1.87 -26.48 -0.25
CA LYS A 229 -1.74 -26.11 -1.67
C LYS A 229 -2.94 -25.31 -2.14
N SER A 230 -4.16 -25.76 -1.85
CA SER A 230 -5.38 -25.02 -2.21
C SER A 230 -5.43 -23.64 -1.56
N HIS A 231 -5.08 -23.55 -0.27
CA HIS A 231 -5.08 -22.29 0.47
C HIS A 231 -4.05 -21.29 -0.10
N VAL A 232 -2.81 -21.72 -0.30
CA VAL A 232 -1.75 -20.87 -0.88
C VAL A 232 -2.04 -20.51 -2.33
N SER A 233 -2.64 -21.41 -3.12
CA SER A 233 -3.06 -21.10 -4.49
C SER A 233 -4.15 -20.02 -4.53
N ALA A 234 -5.08 -20.02 -3.57
CA ALA A 234 -6.11 -18.99 -3.47
C ALA A 234 -5.50 -17.62 -3.10
N LEU A 235 -4.52 -17.61 -2.19
CA LEU A 235 -3.75 -16.40 -1.87
C LEU A 235 -2.95 -15.89 -3.07
N TYR A 236 -2.28 -16.78 -3.81
CA TYR A 236 -1.52 -16.42 -5.00
C TYR A 236 -2.37 -15.70 -6.04
N ASN A 237 -3.58 -16.21 -6.31
CA ASN A 237 -4.49 -15.57 -7.27
C ASN A 237 -4.90 -14.17 -6.81
N GLN A 238 -5.22 -13.99 -5.52
CA GLN A 238 -5.53 -12.68 -4.97
C GLN A 238 -4.33 -11.72 -5.06
N PHE A 239 -3.13 -12.19 -4.73
CA PHE A 239 -1.91 -11.37 -4.80
C PHE A 239 -1.58 -10.98 -6.24
N LYS A 240 -1.82 -11.88 -7.20
CA LYS A 240 -1.62 -11.60 -8.62
C LYS A 240 -2.52 -10.46 -9.10
N GLU A 241 -3.81 -10.47 -8.78
CA GLU A 241 -4.73 -9.37 -9.13
C GLU A 241 -4.26 -8.05 -8.52
N LYS A 242 -3.75 -8.08 -7.29
CA LYS A 242 -3.20 -6.90 -6.62
C LYS A 242 -1.89 -6.41 -7.22
N ALA A 243 -1.02 -7.30 -7.69
CA ALA A 243 0.17 -6.93 -8.44
C ALA A 243 -0.20 -6.23 -9.77
N GLU A 244 -1.19 -6.74 -10.50
CA GLU A 244 -1.67 -6.09 -11.73
C GLU A 244 -2.34 -4.73 -11.45
N GLU A 245 -3.05 -4.58 -10.33
CA GLU A 245 -3.60 -3.30 -9.87
C GLU A 245 -2.47 -2.31 -9.54
N SER A 246 -1.46 -2.76 -8.78
CA SER A 246 -0.30 -1.95 -8.40
C SER A 246 0.51 -1.44 -9.60
N ASP A 247 0.79 -2.29 -10.59
CA ASP A 247 1.51 -1.90 -11.82
C ASP A 247 0.77 -0.78 -12.60
N LYS A 248 -0.56 -0.85 -12.68
CA LYS A 248 -1.37 0.20 -13.31
C LYS A 248 -1.27 1.52 -12.52
N LEU A 249 -1.39 1.45 -11.20
CA LEU A 249 -1.27 2.62 -10.32
C LEU A 249 0.12 3.24 -10.41
N GLN A 250 1.16 2.42 -10.44
CA GLN A 250 2.55 2.83 -10.61
C GLN A 250 2.74 3.61 -11.92
N LYS A 251 2.17 3.12 -13.02
CA LYS A 251 2.19 3.81 -14.32
C LYS A 251 1.43 5.14 -14.29
N THR A 252 0.27 5.19 -13.62
CA THR A 252 -0.47 6.43 -13.39
C THR A 252 0.38 7.45 -12.64
N VAL A 253 1.03 7.05 -11.54
CA VAL A 253 1.92 7.92 -10.76
C VAL A 253 3.03 8.49 -11.63
N ILE A 254 3.74 7.65 -12.39
CA ILE A 254 4.82 8.11 -13.29
C ILE A 254 4.30 9.11 -14.31
N SER A 255 3.13 8.85 -14.90
CA SER A 255 2.56 9.73 -15.91
C SER A 255 2.26 11.13 -15.36
N LEU A 256 1.69 11.20 -14.16
CA LEU A 256 1.29 12.47 -13.53
C LEU A 256 2.49 13.37 -13.20
N ILE A 257 3.62 12.77 -12.81
CA ILE A 257 4.81 13.52 -12.38
C ILE A 257 5.85 13.71 -13.48
N LYS A 258 5.58 13.23 -14.70
CA LYS A 258 6.50 13.36 -15.85
C LYS A 258 6.73 14.82 -16.24
N THR A 259 5.77 15.68 -15.95
CA THR A 259 5.77 17.12 -16.26
C THR A 259 6.48 17.97 -15.20
N LEU A 260 6.85 17.37 -14.06
CA LEU A 260 7.59 18.00 -12.96
C LEU A 260 9.09 17.80 -13.13
#